data_AF-A0A7J3SC32-F1
#
_entry.id   AF-A0A7J3SC32-F1
#
_cell.length_a   1.000
_cell.length_b   1.000
_cell.length_c   1.000
_cell.angle_alpha   90.00
_cell.angle_beta   90.00
_cell.angle_gamma   90.00
#
_symmetry.space_group_name_H-M   'P 1'
#
loop_
_entity.id
_entity.type
_entity.pdbx_description
1 polymer ?
#
loop_
_entity_poly.entity_id
_entity_poly.type
_entity_poly.pdbx_seq_one_letter_code
_entity_poly.pdbx_strand_id
1 'polypeptide(L)'
;MKGNKLIMISLILVTIISIASPIITCKGESEEFKLLSAYWGDTSQVEVTGGDYATLTIILRYEGKWSFNNLVAKLSLPEPFKTSDKSNMATIYYKSTVTPGSIIQLAYQIYISPQALKGTYLSNLNLEYFISNYGLISQTIQIPLEITGRPNIQLSLYNETLIEGKQTALLTIKNLGDADAYNLQISRAYSSSITINNVGDTYIEHIKPGENTTSTIEIYVPSGLKGKTVQINFDIRYIGPRNSIYTETKSIQALINPQDPQPKVDVKLSTGELYIGKINKLNITISNNGYSAIRNVKMSISTDATIKVFGSSTMYIDDLEPWQSSSIPIDVYVPLTTAATGTITISTTYYD
;
A
#
# COMPACT_ATOMS: atom_id res chain seq x y z
N MET A 1 -75.84 -6.12 -95.45
CA MET A 1 -74.63 -6.90 -95.82
C MET A 1 -73.49 -5.94 -96.07
N LYS A 2 -72.35 -6.14 -95.41
CA LYS A 2 -71.08 -5.35 -95.46
C LYS A 2 -71.22 -3.94 -94.84
N GLY A 3 -70.41 -3.45 -93.91
CA GLY A 3 -69.18 -3.93 -93.30
C GLY A 3 -68.33 -2.69 -92.91
N ASN A 4 -68.03 -2.54 -91.62
CA ASN A 4 -66.91 -1.84 -90.96
C ASN A 4 -66.43 -0.44 -91.45
N LYS A 5 -66.37 0.53 -90.52
CA LYS A 5 -65.13 0.82 -89.75
C LYS A 5 -65.34 1.85 -88.62
N LEU A 6 -65.00 1.41 -87.41
CA LEU A 6 -64.68 2.18 -86.20
C LEU A 6 -63.46 3.10 -86.41
N ILE A 7 -63.47 4.27 -85.76
CA ILE A 7 -62.28 4.78 -85.04
C ILE A 7 -62.78 5.28 -83.67
N MET A 8 -62.54 4.47 -82.64
CA MET A 8 -62.75 4.80 -81.23
C MET A 8 -61.37 4.65 -80.59
N ILE A 9 -60.79 5.77 -80.16
CA ILE A 9 -59.47 5.81 -79.52
C ILE A 9 -59.67 5.35 -78.07
N SER A 10 -59.30 4.11 -77.78
CA SER A 10 -59.30 3.53 -76.45
C SER A 10 -58.01 3.87 -75.72
N LEU A 11 -58.12 4.62 -74.62
CA LEU A 11 -57.03 4.85 -73.68
C LEU A 11 -56.75 3.54 -72.92
N ILE A 12 -55.62 2.88 -73.18
CA ILE A 12 -55.18 1.72 -72.42
C ILE A 12 -54.41 2.21 -71.19
N LEU A 13 -55.03 2.10 -70.02
CA LEU A 13 -54.38 2.32 -68.73
C LEU A 13 -53.63 1.02 -68.35
N VAL A 14 -52.31 1.01 -68.53
CA VAL A 14 -51.46 -0.10 -68.07
C VAL A 14 -51.21 0.08 -66.57
N THR A 15 -51.94 -0.64 -65.74
CA THR A 15 -51.63 -0.80 -64.32
C THR A 15 -50.44 -1.74 -64.17
N ILE A 16 -49.26 -1.19 -63.87
CA ILE A 16 -48.10 -1.95 -63.42
C ILE A 16 -48.40 -2.43 -62.00
N ILE A 17 -48.80 -3.69 -61.86
CA ILE A 17 -48.81 -4.38 -60.57
C ILE A 17 -47.36 -4.73 -60.28
N SER A 18 -46.66 -3.87 -59.53
CA SER A 18 -45.39 -4.25 -58.92
C SER A 18 -45.72 -5.28 -57.84
N ILE A 19 -45.36 -6.53 -58.09
CA ILE A 19 -45.32 -7.55 -57.05
C ILE A 19 -44.11 -7.18 -56.19
N ALA A 20 -44.31 -6.27 -55.23
CA ALA A 20 -43.37 -6.07 -54.16
C ALA A 20 -43.33 -7.39 -53.39
N SER A 21 -42.32 -8.22 -53.65
CA SER A 21 -41.96 -9.31 -52.75
C SER A 21 -41.88 -8.71 -51.34
N PRO A 22 -42.56 -9.27 -50.32
CA PRO A 22 -42.35 -8.80 -48.97
C PRO A 22 -40.87 -9.02 -48.68
N ILE A 23 -40.12 -7.92 -48.55
CA ILE A 23 -38.87 -7.95 -47.81
C ILE A 23 -39.32 -8.35 -46.42
N ILE A 24 -39.16 -9.62 -46.08
CA ILE A 24 -39.24 -10.08 -44.70
C ILE A 24 -38.04 -9.44 -44.03
N THR A 25 -38.19 -8.19 -43.60
CA THR A 25 -37.37 -7.63 -42.54
C THR A 25 -37.80 -8.40 -41.31
N CYS A 26 -37.07 -9.48 -41.01
CA CYS A 26 -37.24 -10.21 -39.76
C CYS A 26 -36.83 -9.27 -38.63
N LYS A 27 -37.78 -8.47 -38.15
CA LYS A 27 -37.65 -7.73 -36.90
C LYS A 27 -37.84 -8.73 -35.78
N GLY A 28 -36.70 -9.11 -35.20
CA GLY A 28 -36.59 -9.92 -34.01
C GLY A 28 -35.15 -10.41 -33.92
N GLU A 29 -34.22 -9.58 -33.46
CA GLU A 29 -33.00 -10.09 -32.84
C GLU A 29 -33.46 -10.90 -31.63
N SER A 30 -33.73 -12.18 -31.85
CA SER A 30 -33.78 -13.15 -30.78
C SER A 30 -32.37 -13.18 -30.20
N GLU A 31 -32.18 -12.59 -29.02
CA GLU A 31 -30.93 -12.71 -28.27
C GLU A 31 -30.71 -14.19 -27.93
N GLU A 32 -30.01 -14.92 -28.80
CA GLU A 32 -29.74 -16.35 -28.61
C GLU A 32 -28.65 -16.58 -27.57
N PHE A 33 -27.82 -15.59 -27.28
CA PHE A 33 -26.87 -15.62 -26.18
C PHE A 33 -27.30 -14.73 -25.03
N LYS A 34 -27.28 -15.29 -23.82
CA LYS A 34 -27.44 -14.52 -22.58
C LYS A 34 -26.14 -14.45 -21.81
N LEU A 35 -25.80 -13.25 -21.35
CA LEU A 35 -24.70 -13.04 -20.41
C LEU A 35 -25.09 -13.58 -19.04
N LEU A 36 -24.32 -14.55 -18.53
CA LEU A 36 -24.47 -15.03 -17.16
C LEU A 36 -23.58 -14.23 -16.20
N SER A 37 -22.33 -13.99 -16.57
CA SER A 37 -21.39 -13.21 -15.77
C SER A 37 -20.23 -12.68 -16.60
N ALA A 38 -19.66 -11.55 -16.19
CA ALA A 38 -18.38 -11.04 -16.66
C ALA A 38 -17.56 -10.54 -15.46
N TYR A 39 -16.33 -11.04 -15.32
CA TYR A 39 -15.45 -10.67 -14.21
C TYR A 39 -13.98 -10.78 -14.61
N TRP A 40 -13.11 -10.09 -13.87
CA TRP A 40 -11.67 -10.23 -14.02
C TRP A 40 -11.18 -11.44 -13.24
N GLY A 41 -10.27 -12.24 -13.82
CA GLY A 41 -9.66 -13.43 -13.22
C GLY A 41 -10.02 -14.73 -13.93
N ASP A 42 -9.17 -15.75 -13.78
CA ASP A 42 -9.30 -17.04 -14.48
C ASP A 42 -10.25 -17.99 -13.74
N THR A 43 -10.01 -18.18 -12.43
CA THR A 43 -10.72 -19.14 -11.58
C THR A 43 -11.64 -18.47 -10.58
N SER A 44 -11.32 -17.25 -10.19
CA SER A 44 -12.07 -16.45 -9.23
C SER A 44 -12.02 -14.98 -9.62
N GLN A 45 -13.02 -14.23 -9.16
CA GLN A 45 -13.09 -12.80 -9.39
C GLN A 45 -11.97 -12.10 -8.65
N VAL A 46 -11.21 -11.28 -9.38
CA VAL A 46 -10.18 -10.41 -8.86
C VAL A 46 -10.50 -8.96 -9.19
N GLU A 47 -9.82 -8.07 -8.48
CA GLU A 47 -9.87 -6.63 -8.68
C GLU A 47 -8.71 -6.18 -9.55
N VAL A 48 -8.94 -5.15 -10.35
CA VAL A 48 -7.94 -4.63 -11.30
C VAL A 48 -7.74 -3.13 -11.12
N THR A 49 -6.51 -2.68 -11.38
CA THR A 49 -6.08 -1.29 -11.39
C THR A 49 -5.37 -0.96 -12.71
N GLY A 50 -5.05 0.31 -12.93
CA GLY A 50 -4.25 0.74 -14.07
C GLY A 50 -2.86 0.11 -14.06
N GLY A 51 -2.42 -0.37 -15.23
CA GLY A 51 -1.12 -1.01 -15.43
C GLY A 51 -1.16 -2.54 -15.39
N ASP A 52 -2.30 -3.13 -15.02
CA ASP A 52 -2.45 -4.57 -14.97
C ASP A 52 -2.50 -5.23 -16.35
N TYR A 53 -2.04 -6.48 -16.39
CA TYR A 53 -2.42 -7.46 -17.39
C TYR A 53 -3.33 -8.48 -16.70
N ALA A 54 -4.60 -8.50 -17.08
CA ALA A 54 -5.62 -9.31 -16.43
C ALA A 54 -6.47 -10.10 -17.44
N THR A 55 -6.91 -11.28 -17.03
CA THR A 55 -7.90 -12.04 -17.80
C THR A 55 -9.30 -11.49 -17.55
N LEU A 56 -10.04 -11.14 -18.59
CA LEU A 56 -11.49 -10.97 -18.52
C LEU A 56 -12.16 -12.30 -18.88
N THR A 57 -12.88 -12.86 -17.91
CA THR A 57 -13.70 -14.06 -18.10
C THR A 57 -15.15 -13.66 -18.32
N ILE A 58 -15.71 -14.10 -19.45
CA ILE A 58 -17.11 -13.90 -19.84
C ILE A 58 -17.79 -15.25 -19.95
N ILE A 59 -18.89 -15.44 -19.23
CA ILE A 59 -19.68 -16.67 -19.25
C ILE A 59 -21.02 -16.38 -19.91
N LEU A 60 -21.30 -17.11 -20.99
CA LEU A 60 -22.51 -16.99 -21.79
C LEU A 60 -23.31 -18.29 -21.75
N ARG A 61 -24.63 -18.19 -21.81
CA ARG A 61 -25.53 -19.31 -22.09
C ARG A 61 -26.12 -19.16 -23.49
N TYR A 62 -26.03 -20.21 -24.29
CA TYR A 62 -26.74 -20.27 -25.57
C TYR A 62 -28.17 -20.77 -25.35
N GLU A 63 -29.15 -20.00 -25.79
CA GLU A 63 -30.60 -20.24 -25.72
C GLU A 63 -31.26 -20.29 -27.11
N GLY A 64 -30.47 -20.22 -28.18
CA GLY A 64 -30.97 -20.45 -29.52
C GLY A 64 -31.48 -21.88 -29.71
N LYS A 65 -32.25 -22.08 -30.78
CA LYS A 65 -32.97 -23.34 -31.02
C LYS A 65 -32.14 -24.43 -31.69
N TRP A 66 -31.06 -24.04 -32.38
CA TRP A 66 -30.33 -24.92 -33.28
C TRP A 66 -28.87 -25.01 -32.88
N SER A 67 -28.29 -26.20 -32.97
CA SER A 67 -26.85 -26.35 -32.75
C SER A 67 -26.04 -25.78 -33.91
N PHE A 68 -24.86 -25.28 -33.61
CA PHE A 68 -23.89 -24.85 -34.62
C PHE A 68 -22.46 -25.23 -34.24
N ASN A 69 -21.54 -25.12 -35.20
CA ASN A 69 -20.12 -25.40 -34.99
C ASN A 69 -19.31 -24.13 -35.11
N ASN A 70 -18.36 -23.95 -34.20
CA ASN A 70 -17.46 -22.82 -34.12
C ASN A 70 -18.17 -21.50 -33.81
N LEU A 71 -17.65 -20.76 -32.84
CA LEU A 71 -18.09 -19.42 -32.50
C LEU A 71 -16.88 -18.48 -32.61
N VAL A 72 -17.05 -17.36 -33.31
CA VAL A 72 -16.08 -16.27 -33.34
C VAL A 72 -16.58 -15.18 -32.41
N ALA A 73 -15.81 -14.88 -31.37
CA ALA A 73 -16.18 -13.91 -30.35
C ALA A 73 -15.18 -12.75 -30.34
N LYS A 74 -15.60 -11.59 -30.85
CA LYS A 74 -14.80 -10.37 -31.00
C LYS A 74 -15.20 -9.36 -29.94
N LEU A 75 -14.30 -9.04 -29.02
CA LEU A 75 -14.48 -8.06 -27.97
C LEU A 75 -13.83 -6.73 -28.38
N SER A 76 -14.63 -5.67 -28.49
CA SER A 76 -14.15 -4.31 -28.75
C SER A 76 -13.72 -3.64 -27.46
N LEU A 77 -12.44 -3.30 -27.35
CA LEU A 77 -11.83 -2.70 -26.17
C LEU A 77 -11.86 -1.16 -26.28
N PRO A 78 -12.67 -0.45 -25.48
CA PRO A 78 -12.59 1.01 -25.38
C PRO A 78 -11.30 1.42 -24.64
N GLU A 79 -10.88 2.68 -24.78
CA GLU A 79 -9.90 3.24 -23.84
C GLU A 79 -10.45 3.09 -22.40
N PRO A 80 -9.64 2.66 -21.41
CA PRO A 80 -8.18 2.49 -21.41
C PRO A 80 -7.66 1.06 -21.67
N PHE A 81 -8.46 0.18 -22.28
CA PHE A 81 -8.15 -1.23 -22.46
C PHE A 81 -7.50 -1.53 -23.81
N LYS A 82 -6.52 -2.43 -23.81
CA LYS A 82 -5.87 -2.95 -25.03
C LYS A 82 -5.62 -4.44 -24.91
N THR A 83 -5.41 -5.11 -26.03
CA THR A 83 -4.75 -6.42 -26.02
C THR A 83 -3.24 -6.27 -25.78
N SER A 84 -2.54 -7.38 -25.55
CA SER A 84 -1.08 -7.39 -25.35
C SER A 84 -0.29 -6.84 -26.55
N ASP A 85 -0.81 -7.00 -27.77
CA ASP A 85 -0.28 -6.42 -29.01
C ASP A 85 -0.79 -4.99 -29.29
N LYS A 86 -1.41 -4.34 -28.30
CA LYS A 86 -1.92 -2.96 -28.34
C LYS A 86 -3.09 -2.73 -29.31
N SER A 87 -3.81 -3.79 -29.69
CA SER A 87 -5.05 -3.71 -30.48
C SER A 87 -6.25 -3.31 -29.60
N ASN A 88 -7.26 -2.71 -30.25
CA ASN A 88 -8.56 -2.36 -29.65
C ASN A 88 -9.59 -3.49 -29.82
N MET A 89 -9.18 -4.65 -30.31
CA MET A 89 -10.08 -5.76 -30.56
C MET A 89 -9.40 -7.07 -30.18
N ALA A 90 -10.01 -7.78 -29.25
CA ALA A 90 -9.59 -9.11 -28.84
C ALA A 90 -10.51 -10.16 -29.48
N THR A 91 -9.96 -11.23 -30.04
CA THR A 91 -10.75 -12.25 -30.75
C THR A 91 -10.47 -13.63 -30.20
N ILE A 92 -11.54 -14.39 -29.92
CA ILE A 92 -11.48 -15.80 -29.57
C ILE A 92 -12.18 -16.62 -30.65
N TYR A 93 -11.53 -17.72 -31.06
CA TYR A 93 -12.10 -18.74 -31.93
C TYR A 93 -12.44 -19.96 -31.09
N TYR A 94 -13.71 -20.07 -30.68
CA TYR A 94 -14.20 -21.19 -29.91
C TYR A 94 -14.53 -22.35 -30.85
N LYS A 95 -13.63 -23.33 -30.96
CA LYS A 95 -13.70 -24.44 -31.92
C LYS A 95 -14.41 -25.67 -31.34
N SER A 96 -15.68 -25.53 -30.99
CA SER A 96 -16.52 -26.64 -30.52
C SER A 96 -17.94 -26.52 -31.06
N THR A 97 -18.71 -27.60 -30.92
CA THR A 97 -20.15 -27.60 -31.17
C THR A 97 -20.85 -26.93 -30.00
N VAL A 98 -21.75 -26.00 -30.30
CA VAL A 98 -22.61 -25.32 -29.33
C VAL A 98 -24.03 -25.82 -29.56
N THR A 99 -24.65 -26.35 -28.52
CA THR A 99 -26.04 -26.84 -28.53
C THR A 99 -26.92 -25.98 -27.62
N PRO A 100 -28.26 -25.96 -27.80
CA PRO A 100 -29.16 -25.25 -26.91
C PRO A 100 -28.91 -25.60 -25.43
N GLY A 101 -28.74 -24.58 -24.59
CA GLY A 101 -28.41 -24.72 -23.16
C GLY A 101 -26.91 -24.75 -22.84
N SER A 102 -26.02 -24.76 -23.84
CA SER A 102 -24.57 -24.76 -23.62
C SER A 102 -24.10 -23.53 -22.84
N ILE A 103 -23.17 -23.75 -21.92
CA ILE A 103 -22.44 -22.68 -21.21
C ILE A 103 -21.06 -22.53 -21.85
N ILE A 104 -20.75 -21.33 -22.30
CA ILE A 104 -19.49 -20.99 -22.97
C ILE A 104 -18.72 -20.03 -22.07
N GLN A 105 -17.46 -20.36 -21.80
CA GLN A 105 -16.52 -19.48 -21.11
C GLN A 105 -15.51 -18.93 -22.12
N LEU A 106 -15.39 -17.61 -22.17
CA LEU A 106 -14.46 -16.87 -23.01
C LEU A 106 -13.48 -16.14 -22.09
N ALA A 107 -12.18 -16.31 -22.31
CA ALA A 107 -11.12 -15.71 -21.49
C ALA A 107 -10.21 -14.82 -22.34
N TYR A 108 -10.28 -13.51 -22.13
CA TYR A 108 -9.53 -12.51 -22.89
C TYR A 108 -8.37 -11.96 -22.04
N GLN A 109 -7.15 -11.99 -22.57
CA GLN A 109 -6.01 -11.31 -21.95
C GLN A 109 -6.04 -9.81 -22.32
N ILE A 110 -6.24 -8.95 -21.32
CA ILE A 110 -6.42 -7.52 -21.52
C ILE A 110 -5.40 -6.76 -20.67
N TYR A 111 -4.75 -5.80 -21.31
CA TYR A 111 -3.92 -4.79 -20.68
C TYR A 111 -4.75 -3.56 -20.33
N ILE A 112 -4.55 -3.02 -19.12
CA ILE A 112 -5.20 -1.82 -18.63
C ILE A 112 -4.14 -0.71 -18.56
N SER A 113 -4.37 0.43 -19.21
CA SER A 113 -3.41 1.53 -19.18
C SER A 113 -3.10 2.00 -17.75
N PRO A 114 -1.86 2.40 -17.39
CA PRO A 114 -1.50 2.86 -16.05
C PRO A 114 -2.26 4.11 -15.60
N GLN A 115 -2.72 4.93 -16.54
CA GLN A 115 -3.51 6.14 -16.27
C GLN A 115 -5.02 5.87 -16.27
N ALA A 116 -5.42 4.59 -16.31
CA ALA A 116 -6.83 4.22 -16.28
C ALA A 116 -7.52 4.75 -15.02
N LEU A 117 -8.63 5.44 -15.21
CA LEU A 117 -9.47 5.87 -14.11
C LEU A 117 -10.37 4.73 -13.66
N LYS A 118 -10.63 4.66 -12.35
CA LYS A 118 -11.61 3.74 -11.79
C LYS A 118 -13.01 4.04 -12.35
N GLY A 119 -13.80 3.00 -12.53
CA GLY A 119 -15.15 3.09 -13.07
C GLY A 119 -15.53 1.90 -13.94
N THR A 120 -16.76 1.94 -14.44
CA THR A 120 -17.32 0.90 -15.32
C THR A 120 -17.33 1.40 -16.75
N TYR A 121 -16.65 0.65 -17.63
CA TYR A 121 -16.58 0.91 -19.06
C TYR A 121 -17.42 -0.13 -19.79
N LEU A 122 -18.10 0.27 -20.86
CA LEU A 122 -18.93 -0.66 -21.64
C LEU A 122 -18.16 -1.10 -22.89
N SER A 123 -18.07 -2.40 -23.08
CA SER A 123 -17.42 -3.06 -24.21
C SER A 123 -18.45 -3.84 -25.01
N ASN A 124 -18.32 -3.85 -26.34
CA ASN A 124 -19.20 -4.64 -27.20
C ASN A 124 -18.54 -5.98 -27.52
N LEU A 125 -19.20 -7.08 -27.14
CA LEU A 125 -18.85 -8.43 -27.55
C LEU A 125 -19.72 -8.83 -28.73
N ASN A 126 -19.11 -8.92 -29.92
CA ASN A 126 -19.77 -9.39 -31.12
C ASN A 126 -19.51 -10.90 -31.30
N LEU A 127 -20.60 -11.66 -31.40
CA LEU A 127 -20.63 -13.10 -31.54
C LEU A 127 -21.07 -13.45 -32.95
N GLU A 128 -20.22 -14.12 -33.72
CA GLU A 128 -20.50 -14.55 -35.10
C GLU A 128 -20.46 -16.07 -35.19
N TYR A 129 -21.53 -16.66 -35.74
CA TYR A 129 -21.66 -18.10 -35.91
C TYR A 129 -22.56 -18.43 -37.10
N PHE A 130 -22.43 -19.64 -37.63
CA PHE A 130 -23.17 -20.07 -38.82
C PHE A 130 -24.12 -21.21 -38.50
N ILE A 131 -25.41 -21.03 -38.82
CA ILE A 131 -26.41 -22.10 -38.76
C ILE A 131 -26.79 -22.49 -40.18
N SER A 132 -26.72 -23.78 -40.51
CA SER A 132 -26.93 -24.30 -41.87
C SER A 132 -28.20 -23.80 -42.57
N ASN A 133 -29.30 -23.61 -41.83
CA ASN A 133 -30.58 -23.19 -42.39
C ASN A 133 -30.80 -21.66 -42.42
N TYR A 134 -29.94 -20.88 -41.74
CA TYR A 134 -30.14 -19.43 -41.54
C TYR A 134 -28.95 -18.59 -42.00
N GLY A 135 -27.81 -19.21 -42.30
CA GLY A 135 -26.60 -18.52 -42.71
C GLY A 135 -25.79 -17.99 -41.53
N LEU A 136 -25.01 -16.94 -41.79
CA LEU A 136 -24.21 -16.25 -40.78
C LEU A 136 -25.14 -15.41 -39.90
N ILE A 137 -25.05 -15.62 -38.59
CA ILE A 137 -25.75 -14.86 -37.56
C ILE A 137 -24.71 -14.07 -36.77
N SER A 138 -25.08 -12.85 -36.42
CA SER A 138 -24.30 -11.99 -35.54
C SER A 138 -25.19 -11.48 -34.40
N GLN A 139 -24.65 -11.48 -33.18
CA GLN A 139 -25.29 -10.88 -32.01
C GLN A 139 -24.25 -10.06 -31.26
N THR A 140 -24.65 -8.88 -30.78
CA THR A 140 -23.79 -8.03 -29.93
C THR A 140 -24.32 -7.99 -28.51
N ILE A 141 -23.44 -8.22 -27.53
CA ILE A 141 -23.76 -8.13 -26.10
C ILE A 141 -22.86 -7.06 -25.47
N GLN A 142 -23.44 -6.20 -24.63
CA GLN A 142 -22.66 -5.25 -23.85
C GLN A 142 -22.06 -5.92 -22.61
N ILE A 143 -20.75 -5.77 -22.44
CA ILE A 143 -19.97 -6.34 -21.35
C ILE A 143 -19.43 -5.19 -20.49
N PRO A 144 -19.78 -5.13 -19.20
CA PRO A 144 -19.19 -4.15 -18.29
C PRO A 144 -17.76 -4.57 -17.92
N LEU A 145 -16.81 -3.66 -18.15
CA LEU A 145 -15.42 -3.76 -17.76
C LEU A 145 -15.18 -2.79 -16.59
N GLU A 146 -15.15 -3.30 -15.36
CA GLU A 146 -14.99 -2.44 -14.18
C GLU A 146 -13.55 -2.40 -13.70
N ILE A 147 -13.04 -1.19 -13.48
CA ILE A 147 -11.76 -0.94 -12.82
C ILE A 147 -12.10 -0.45 -11.41
N THR A 148 -11.94 -1.32 -10.43
CA THR A 148 -12.25 -1.03 -9.02
C THR A 148 -11.08 -0.43 -8.27
N GLY A 149 -9.85 -0.65 -8.76
CA GLY A 149 -8.63 -0.47 -7.99
C GLY A 149 -8.42 -1.61 -6.99
N ARG A 150 -7.29 -1.59 -6.30
CA ARG A 150 -6.95 -2.51 -5.21
C ARG A 150 -6.45 -1.76 -3.99
N PRO A 151 -6.93 -2.10 -2.79
CA PRO A 151 -6.26 -1.70 -1.56
C PRO A 151 -4.84 -2.28 -1.49
N ASN A 152 -3.92 -1.56 -0.85
CA ASN A 152 -2.57 -2.05 -0.55
C ASN A 152 -2.14 -1.52 0.82
N ILE A 153 -2.26 -2.35 1.84
CA ILE A 153 -1.94 -1.97 3.21
C ILE A 153 -0.44 -2.09 3.46
N GLN A 154 0.15 -1.00 3.94
CA GLN A 154 1.51 -0.94 4.45
C GLN A 154 1.49 -0.69 5.96
N LEU A 155 2.41 -1.37 6.66
CA LEU A 155 2.66 -1.20 8.07
C LEU A 155 4.08 -0.66 8.28
N SER A 156 4.27 0.27 9.20
CA SER A 156 5.59 0.78 9.59
C SER A 156 5.62 1.18 11.07
N LEU A 157 6.80 1.16 11.70
CA LEU A 157 6.98 1.70 13.04
C LEU A 157 7.47 3.13 12.97
N TYR A 158 7.07 3.96 13.94
CA TYR A 158 7.63 5.30 14.06
C TYR A 158 9.16 5.25 14.23
N ASN A 159 9.87 5.99 13.38
CA ASN A 159 11.33 6.01 13.25
C ASN A 159 11.99 4.66 12.91
N GLU A 160 11.23 3.58 12.68
CA GLU A 160 11.75 2.24 12.36
C GLU A 160 12.79 1.69 13.36
N THR A 161 12.76 2.20 14.59
CA THR A 161 13.74 1.86 15.63
C THR A 161 13.06 1.40 16.91
N LEU A 162 13.72 0.49 17.61
CA LEU A 162 13.31 -0.02 18.92
C LEU A 162 14.48 0.11 19.91
N ILE A 163 14.19 0.10 21.19
CA ILE A 163 15.21 0.02 22.26
C ILE A 163 15.14 -1.31 23.00
N GLU A 164 16.23 -1.71 23.65
CA GLU A 164 16.22 -2.87 24.55
C GLU A 164 15.31 -2.62 25.76
N GLY A 165 14.68 -3.68 26.28
CA GLY A 165 13.72 -3.62 27.36
C GLY A 165 12.27 -3.51 26.91
N LYS A 166 11.38 -3.17 27.86
CA LYS A 166 9.95 -3.00 27.61
C LYS A 166 9.70 -1.62 27.02
N GLN A 167 8.93 -1.55 25.93
CA GLN A 167 8.52 -0.30 25.30
C GLN A 167 7.13 -0.40 24.67
N THR A 168 6.53 0.75 24.41
CA THR A 168 5.36 0.87 23.54
C THR A 168 5.78 1.59 22.28
N ALA A 169 5.69 0.93 21.13
CA ALA A 169 6.01 1.54 19.83
C ALA A 169 4.72 1.94 19.11
N LEU A 170 4.81 2.97 18.27
CA LEU A 170 3.70 3.45 17.45
C LEU A 170 3.75 2.76 16.08
N LEU A 171 2.71 2.00 15.76
CA LEU A 171 2.49 1.33 14.48
C LEU A 171 1.66 2.24 13.58
N THR A 172 2.20 2.62 12.44
CA THR A 172 1.47 3.33 11.38
C THR A 172 0.93 2.32 10.37
N ILE A 173 -0.35 2.46 10.03
CA ILE A 173 -1.08 1.64 9.08
C ILE A 173 -1.54 2.58 7.97
N LYS A 174 -1.08 2.35 6.73
CA LYS A 174 -1.36 3.22 5.59
C LYS A 174 -1.87 2.43 4.40
N ASN A 175 -2.89 2.94 3.72
CA ASN A 175 -3.32 2.38 2.45
C ASN A 175 -2.58 3.08 1.31
N LEU A 176 -1.64 2.38 0.69
CA LEU A 176 -0.93 2.82 -0.52
C LEU A 176 -1.62 2.40 -1.82
N GLY A 177 -2.73 1.66 -1.72
CA GLY A 177 -3.52 1.25 -2.87
C GLY A 177 -4.32 2.39 -3.46
N ASP A 178 -4.97 2.12 -4.58
CA ASP A 178 -5.86 3.07 -5.25
C ASP A 178 -7.34 2.80 -4.96
N ALA A 179 -7.65 1.81 -4.12
CA ALA A 179 -9.00 1.56 -3.62
C ALA A 179 -9.08 1.51 -2.09
N ASP A 180 -10.27 1.76 -1.57
CA ASP A 180 -10.59 1.72 -0.15
C ASP A 180 -10.39 0.31 0.42
N ALA A 181 -9.94 0.24 1.68
CA ALA A 181 -9.94 -1.00 2.44
C ALA A 181 -10.90 -0.87 3.63
N TYR A 182 -11.67 -1.93 3.88
CA TYR A 182 -12.67 -2.00 4.94
C TYR A 182 -12.36 -3.14 5.90
N ASN A 183 -12.81 -2.99 7.15
CA ASN A 183 -12.72 -4.01 8.19
C ASN A 183 -11.31 -4.61 8.31
N LEU A 184 -10.29 -3.75 8.28
CA LEU A 184 -8.92 -4.17 8.44
C LEU A 184 -8.73 -4.67 9.86
N GLN A 185 -8.20 -5.88 9.98
CA GLN A 185 -7.93 -6.54 11.23
C GLN A 185 -6.50 -7.07 11.27
N ILE A 186 -5.75 -6.74 12.32
CA ILE A 186 -4.49 -7.39 12.66
C ILE A 186 -4.81 -8.59 13.55
N SER A 187 -4.76 -9.78 12.97
CA SER A 187 -5.10 -11.03 13.66
C SER A 187 -3.99 -11.55 14.56
N ARG A 188 -2.73 -11.27 14.19
CA ARG A 188 -1.54 -11.72 14.92
C ARG A 188 -0.36 -10.80 14.62
N ALA A 189 0.46 -10.54 15.62
CA ALA A 189 1.79 -9.98 15.47
C ALA A 189 2.81 -10.88 16.16
N TYR A 190 3.92 -11.20 15.50
CA TYR A 190 4.90 -12.14 16.03
C TYR A 190 6.32 -11.85 15.53
N SER A 191 7.31 -12.25 16.32
CA SER A 191 8.73 -12.19 15.98
C SER A 191 9.47 -13.35 16.63
N SER A 192 10.58 -13.77 16.03
CA SER A 192 11.47 -14.80 16.61
C SER A 192 12.50 -14.23 17.59
N SER A 193 12.75 -12.92 17.55
CA SER A 193 13.84 -12.28 18.31
C SER A 193 13.37 -11.42 19.48
N ILE A 194 12.11 -10.97 19.45
CA ILE A 194 11.51 -10.09 20.45
C ILE A 194 10.16 -10.65 20.86
N THR A 195 9.67 -10.24 22.03
CA THR A 195 8.32 -10.61 22.49
C THR A 195 7.36 -9.47 22.19
N ILE A 196 6.18 -9.82 21.66
CA ILE A 196 5.07 -8.88 21.43
C ILE A 196 3.99 -9.24 22.42
N ASN A 197 3.75 -8.35 23.38
CA ASN A 197 2.83 -8.62 24.48
C ASN A 197 1.40 -8.29 24.07
N ASN A 198 1.23 -7.18 23.35
CA ASN A 198 -0.06 -6.68 22.95
C ASN A 198 0.06 -5.84 21.68
N VAL A 199 -0.96 -5.88 20.83
CA VAL A 199 -1.19 -4.89 19.78
C VAL A 199 -2.48 -4.19 20.20
N GLY A 200 -2.48 -2.86 20.21
CA GLY A 200 -3.60 -2.02 20.66
C GLY A 200 -4.85 -2.19 19.78
N ASP A 201 -5.37 -1.10 19.22
CA ASP A 201 -6.50 -1.21 18.31
C ASP A 201 -6.09 -2.01 17.07
N THR A 202 -6.62 -3.22 16.98
CA THR A 202 -6.34 -4.16 15.88
C THR A 202 -7.37 -4.07 14.77
N TYR A 203 -8.48 -3.37 14.98
CA TYR A 203 -9.59 -3.23 14.04
C TYR A 203 -9.71 -1.79 13.54
N ILE A 204 -9.74 -1.63 12.23
CA ILE A 204 -9.97 -0.36 11.54
C ILE A 204 -11.12 -0.56 10.54
N GLU A 205 -12.20 0.18 10.74
CA GLU A 205 -13.43 0.04 9.95
C GLU A 205 -13.21 0.40 8.48
N HIS A 206 -12.51 1.51 8.20
CA HIS A 206 -12.31 2.03 6.86
C HIS A 206 -11.00 2.81 6.75
N ILE A 207 -10.27 2.62 5.65
CA ILE A 207 -9.07 3.39 5.30
C ILE A 207 -9.04 3.68 3.80
N LYS A 208 -9.08 4.96 3.44
CA LYS A 208 -9.07 5.42 2.05
C LYS A 208 -7.65 5.38 1.44
N PRO A 209 -7.53 5.39 0.11
CA PRO A 209 -6.25 5.59 -0.58
C PRO A 209 -5.48 6.80 -0.04
N GLY A 210 -4.23 6.58 0.35
CA GLY A 210 -3.33 7.60 0.90
C GLY A 210 -3.54 7.93 2.37
N GLU A 211 -4.65 7.50 2.98
CA GLU A 211 -4.95 7.71 4.39
C GLU A 211 -4.06 6.82 5.28
N ASN A 212 -3.77 7.31 6.48
CA ASN A 212 -3.07 6.56 7.50
C ASN A 212 -3.80 6.65 8.84
N THR A 213 -3.55 5.65 9.67
CA THR A 213 -3.98 5.60 11.06
C THR A 213 -2.86 4.99 11.90
N THR A 214 -2.95 5.15 13.21
CA THR A 214 -1.93 4.69 14.13
C THR A 214 -2.52 3.78 15.20
N SER A 215 -1.79 2.73 15.53
CA SER A 215 -2.06 1.83 16.66
C SER A 215 -0.81 1.71 17.52
N THR A 216 -0.93 1.18 18.73
CA THR A 216 0.22 0.95 19.62
C THR A 216 0.59 -0.53 19.62
N ILE A 217 1.86 -0.83 19.85
CA ILE A 217 2.34 -2.20 20.05
C ILE A 217 3.25 -2.26 21.26
N GLU A 218 2.94 -3.14 22.20
CA GLU A 218 3.73 -3.39 23.39
C GLU A 218 4.76 -4.47 23.10
N ILE A 219 6.04 -4.10 23.20
CA ILE A 219 7.16 -4.93 22.79
C ILE A 219 8.14 -5.06 23.95
N TYR A 220 8.70 -6.26 24.13
CA TYR A 220 9.88 -6.49 24.94
C TYR A 220 11.04 -6.97 24.06
N VAL A 221 12.13 -6.21 24.07
CA VAL A 221 13.36 -6.52 23.33
C VAL A 221 14.39 -7.06 24.33
N PRO A 222 14.83 -8.33 24.20
CA PRO A 222 15.88 -8.89 25.04
C PRO A 222 17.20 -8.11 24.94
N SER A 223 18.02 -8.19 25.99
CA SER A 223 19.39 -7.66 25.96
C SER A 223 20.28 -8.43 24.99
N GLY A 224 21.28 -7.74 24.42
CA GLY A 224 22.22 -8.33 23.44
C GLY A 224 21.77 -8.22 21.98
N LEU A 225 20.74 -7.39 21.72
CA LEU A 225 20.25 -7.11 20.38
C LEU A 225 20.63 -5.70 19.88
N LYS A 226 21.30 -4.88 20.69
CA LYS A 226 21.81 -3.56 20.26
C LYS A 226 22.54 -3.62 18.91
N GLY A 227 22.20 -2.69 18.02
CA GLY A 227 22.78 -2.59 16.68
C GLY A 227 22.34 -3.67 15.69
N LYS A 228 21.44 -4.59 16.09
CA LYS A 228 20.87 -5.60 15.20
C LYS A 228 19.51 -5.14 14.68
N THR A 229 19.14 -5.65 13.51
CA THR A 229 17.79 -5.50 12.97
C THR A 229 16.94 -6.70 13.34
N VAL A 230 15.72 -6.47 13.80
CA VAL A 230 14.73 -7.50 14.09
C VAL A 230 13.57 -7.40 13.11
N GLN A 231 12.95 -8.52 12.77
CA GLN A 231 11.77 -8.57 11.92
C GLN A 231 10.52 -8.86 12.76
N ILE A 232 9.45 -8.10 12.50
CA ILE A 232 8.13 -8.29 13.09
C ILE A 232 7.16 -8.61 11.96
N ASN A 233 6.42 -9.71 12.08
CA ASN A 233 5.42 -10.13 11.12
C ASN A 233 4.02 -9.85 11.66
N PHE A 234 3.12 -9.42 10.79
CA PHE A 234 1.73 -9.10 11.08
C PHE A 234 0.82 -9.83 10.10
N ASP A 235 -0.04 -10.70 10.62
CA ASP A 235 -1.08 -11.35 9.84
C ASP A 235 -2.29 -10.43 9.80
N ILE A 236 -2.55 -9.85 8.64
CA ILE A 236 -3.63 -8.90 8.41
C ILE A 236 -4.71 -9.50 7.52
N ARG A 237 -5.96 -9.12 7.79
CA ARG A 237 -7.11 -9.41 6.96
C ARG A 237 -7.91 -8.15 6.73
N TYR A 238 -8.33 -7.91 5.49
CA TYR A 238 -9.15 -6.74 5.15
C TYR A 238 -10.02 -7.03 3.93
N ILE A 239 -10.98 -6.15 3.66
CA ILE A 239 -11.96 -6.28 2.58
C ILE A 239 -11.76 -5.13 1.59
N GLY A 240 -11.53 -5.46 0.32
CA GLY A 240 -11.49 -4.49 -0.77
C GLY A 240 -12.86 -4.30 -1.43
N PRO A 241 -12.92 -3.53 -2.53
CA PRO A 241 -14.11 -3.46 -3.36
C PRO A 241 -14.64 -4.85 -3.79
N ARG A 242 -15.94 -4.87 -4.09
CA ARG A 242 -16.70 -6.09 -4.42
C ARG A 242 -16.60 -7.21 -3.36
N ASN A 243 -16.35 -6.84 -2.09
CA ASN A 243 -16.20 -7.75 -0.96
C ASN A 243 -15.03 -8.74 -1.12
N SER A 244 -14.02 -8.39 -1.90
CA SER A 244 -12.80 -9.19 -2.08
C SER A 244 -12.05 -9.27 -0.75
N ILE A 245 -11.77 -10.49 -0.28
CA ILE A 245 -11.10 -10.70 1.01
C ILE A 245 -9.59 -10.85 0.77
N TYR A 246 -8.81 -9.99 1.42
CA TYR A 246 -7.36 -10.05 1.44
C TYR A 246 -6.89 -10.64 2.76
N THR A 247 -5.98 -11.62 2.69
CA THR A 247 -5.27 -12.17 3.86
C THR A 247 -3.79 -12.19 3.53
N GLU A 248 -3.00 -11.42 4.29
CA GLU A 248 -1.60 -11.17 3.98
C GLU A 248 -0.76 -11.17 5.26
N THR A 249 0.51 -11.56 5.13
CA THR A 249 1.51 -11.35 6.17
C THR A 249 2.40 -10.18 5.75
N LYS A 250 2.44 -9.11 6.56
CA LYS A 250 3.33 -7.95 6.38
C LYS A 250 4.48 -8.02 7.35
N SER A 251 5.67 -7.64 6.90
CA SER A 251 6.88 -7.66 7.72
C SER A 251 7.46 -6.27 7.86
N ILE A 252 7.75 -5.87 9.10
CA ILE A 252 8.49 -4.64 9.43
C ILE A 252 9.88 -5.05 9.90
N GLN A 253 10.90 -4.38 9.40
CA GLN A 253 12.26 -4.47 9.93
C GLN A 253 12.51 -3.27 10.84
N ALA A 254 13.00 -3.52 12.05
CA ALA A 254 13.29 -2.48 13.03
C ALA A 254 14.72 -2.60 13.53
N LEU A 255 15.47 -1.49 13.50
CA LEU A 255 16.81 -1.43 14.06
C LEU A 255 16.71 -1.28 15.58
N ILE A 256 17.39 -2.13 16.34
CA ILE A 256 17.53 -1.93 17.78
C ILE A 256 18.58 -0.86 17.99
N ASN A 257 18.11 0.37 18.24
CA ASN A 257 19.01 1.47 18.51
C ASN A 257 19.82 1.13 19.76
N PRO A 258 21.16 1.30 19.71
CA PRO A 258 21.86 1.57 20.93
C PRO A 258 21.18 2.82 21.48
N GLN A 259 20.52 2.73 22.64
CA GLN A 259 20.27 3.94 23.43
C GLN A 259 21.59 4.69 23.43
N ASP A 260 21.63 5.83 22.75
CA ASP A 260 22.78 6.71 22.80
C ASP A 260 22.92 7.00 24.29
N PRO A 261 24.02 6.60 24.95
CA PRO A 261 24.27 7.10 26.27
C PRO A 261 24.57 8.59 26.04
N GLN A 262 23.53 9.42 25.94
CA GLN A 262 23.66 10.72 26.55
C GLN A 262 24.23 10.42 27.93
N PRO A 263 25.35 11.06 28.31
CA PRO A 263 25.88 10.80 29.62
C PRO A 263 24.74 11.13 30.58
N LYS A 264 24.28 10.11 31.32
CA LYS A 264 23.23 10.28 32.36
C LYS A 264 23.63 11.41 33.32
N VAL A 265 24.92 11.74 33.34
CA VAL A 265 25.57 12.80 34.08
C VAL A 265 26.43 13.67 33.15
N ASP A 266 26.01 14.89 32.87
CA ASP A 266 26.82 15.89 32.15
C ASP A 266 27.64 16.73 33.15
N VAL A 267 28.89 17.07 32.80
CA VAL A 267 29.79 17.86 33.66
C VAL A 267 30.40 19.00 32.86
N LYS A 268 30.19 20.24 33.33
CA LYS A 268 30.62 21.47 32.66
C LYS A 268 31.37 22.40 33.59
N LEU A 269 32.39 23.08 33.07
CA LEU A 269 33.04 24.20 33.73
C LEU A 269 32.36 25.52 33.35
N SER A 270 32.33 26.47 34.28
CA SER A 270 31.76 27.80 34.05
C SER A 270 32.46 28.61 32.97
N THR A 271 33.76 28.37 32.75
CA THR A 271 34.56 28.99 31.69
C THR A 271 35.79 28.13 31.38
N GLY A 272 36.27 28.20 30.14
CA GLY A 272 37.55 27.63 29.72
C GLY A 272 38.71 28.64 29.70
N GLU A 273 38.44 29.91 30.01
CA GLU A 273 39.44 30.98 30.00
C GLU A 273 39.99 31.24 31.41
N LEU A 274 41.31 31.20 31.54
CA LEU A 274 42.02 31.40 32.81
C LEU A 274 43.09 32.49 32.67
N TYR A 275 43.30 33.26 33.73
CA TYR A 275 44.35 34.28 33.79
C TYR A 275 45.60 33.76 34.48
N ILE A 276 46.73 33.87 33.78
CA ILE A 276 48.07 33.51 34.27
C ILE A 276 48.45 34.38 35.47
N GLY A 277 49.10 33.76 36.47
CA GLY A 277 49.58 34.42 37.68
C GLY A 277 48.48 34.83 38.66
N LYS A 278 47.23 34.41 38.42
CA LYS A 278 46.06 34.71 39.27
C LYS A 278 45.34 33.44 39.71
N ILE A 279 44.62 33.57 40.82
CA ILE A 279 43.61 32.59 41.24
C ILE A 279 42.34 32.86 40.43
N ASN A 280 41.87 31.83 39.73
CA ASN A 280 40.66 31.82 38.92
C ASN A 280 39.59 31.02 39.66
N LYS A 281 38.42 31.62 39.88
CA LYS A 281 37.28 30.95 40.50
C LYS A 281 36.41 30.34 39.42
N LEU A 282 36.24 29.02 39.44
CA LEU A 282 35.42 28.28 38.48
C LEU A 282 34.28 27.58 39.21
N ASN A 283 33.19 27.31 38.51
CA ASN A 283 32.16 26.41 38.99
C ASN A 283 32.15 25.15 38.11
N ILE A 284 32.18 23.98 38.74
CA ILE A 284 31.87 22.72 38.05
C ILE A 284 30.38 22.46 38.26
N THR A 285 29.64 22.34 37.17
CA THR A 285 28.22 21.99 37.17
C THR A 285 28.06 20.55 36.71
N ILE A 286 27.49 19.72 37.57
CA ILE A 286 27.05 18.37 37.24
C ILE A 286 25.54 18.37 37.01
N SER A 287 25.05 17.66 36.00
CA SER A 287 23.62 17.60 35.66
C SER A 287 23.18 16.16 35.43
N ASN A 288 22.16 15.71 36.16
CA ASN A 288 21.48 14.45 35.87
C ASN A 288 20.52 14.67 34.70
N ASN A 289 20.91 14.26 33.50
CA ASN A 289 20.06 14.34 32.31
C ASN A 289 19.30 13.01 32.06
N GLY A 290 19.29 12.13 33.04
CA GLY A 290 18.58 10.85 33.02
C GLY A 290 17.17 10.94 33.60
N TYR A 291 16.43 9.83 33.46
CA TYR A 291 15.07 9.66 34.00
C TYR A 291 15.03 8.97 35.38
N SER A 292 16.17 8.54 35.93
CA SER A 292 16.31 8.01 37.29
C SER A 292 17.20 8.91 38.15
N ALA A 293 16.98 8.92 39.46
CA ALA A 293 17.83 9.64 40.40
C ALA A 293 19.21 8.97 40.48
N ILE A 294 20.28 9.77 40.48
CA ILE A 294 21.65 9.29 40.69
C ILE A 294 22.08 9.52 42.13
N ARG A 295 22.78 8.54 42.71
CA ARG A 295 23.16 8.53 44.13
C ARG A 295 24.65 8.33 44.36
N ASN A 296 25.11 8.74 45.54
CA ASN A 296 26.53 8.69 45.95
C ASN A 296 27.46 9.29 44.87
N VAL A 297 27.09 10.46 44.36
CA VAL A 297 27.84 11.12 43.30
C VAL A 297 29.19 11.58 43.86
N LYS A 298 30.27 11.02 43.33
CA LYS A 298 31.64 11.36 43.69
C LYS A 298 32.37 11.90 42.47
N MET A 299 32.99 13.05 42.65
CA MET A 299 33.75 13.74 41.62
C MET A 299 35.22 13.84 42.04
N SER A 300 36.13 13.50 41.12
CA SER A 300 37.58 13.58 41.31
C SER A 300 38.18 14.49 40.24
N ILE A 301 38.96 15.47 40.66
CA ILE A 301 39.64 16.43 39.79
C ILE A 301 41.13 16.08 39.73
N SER A 302 41.67 16.02 38.51
CA SER A 302 43.11 16.00 38.28
C SER A 302 43.49 17.08 37.27
N THR A 303 44.69 17.63 37.42
CA THR A 303 45.24 18.66 36.52
C THR A 303 46.62 18.27 36.05
N ASP A 304 47.04 18.83 34.92
CA ASP A 304 48.42 18.76 34.48
C ASP A 304 49.34 19.76 35.24
N ALA A 305 50.60 19.86 34.82
CA ALA A 305 51.59 20.74 35.46
C ALA A 305 51.31 22.25 35.27
N THR A 306 50.39 22.64 34.37
CA THR A 306 50.09 24.04 34.04
C THR A 306 48.99 24.64 34.90
N ILE A 307 48.22 23.81 35.62
CA ILE A 307 47.13 24.25 36.49
C ILE A 307 47.28 23.59 37.86
N LYS A 308 47.16 24.38 38.93
CA LYS A 308 47.08 23.90 40.31
C LYS A 308 45.68 24.12 40.85
N VAL A 309 45.07 23.08 41.41
CA VAL A 309 43.77 23.20 42.10
C VAL A 309 44.03 23.44 43.59
N PHE A 310 43.31 24.39 44.18
CA PHE A 310 43.30 24.60 45.62
C PHE A 310 42.10 23.87 46.25
N GLY A 311 42.34 23.24 47.40
CA GLY A 311 41.30 22.51 48.14
C GLY A 311 41.31 21.00 47.88
N SER A 312 40.15 20.37 48.11
CA SER A 312 40.01 18.92 47.91
C SER A 312 39.93 18.57 46.44
N SER A 313 40.72 17.60 46.00
CA SER A 313 40.61 17.02 44.66
C SER A 313 39.48 16.00 44.54
N THR A 314 38.80 15.67 45.65
CA THR A 314 37.64 14.77 45.68
C THR A 314 36.47 15.44 46.37
N MET A 315 35.31 15.42 45.72
CA MET A 315 34.08 16.05 46.20
C MET A 315 32.93 15.04 46.16
N TYR A 316 32.06 15.11 47.16
CA TYR A 316 30.83 14.33 47.21
C TYR A 316 29.66 15.29 47.01
N ILE A 317 28.70 14.85 46.20
CA ILE A 317 27.52 15.61 45.82
C ILE A 317 26.33 14.78 46.30
N ASP A 318 25.32 15.47 46.82
CA ASP A 318 24.06 14.84 47.19
C ASP A 318 23.41 14.16 45.99
N ASP A 319 22.41 13.33 46.27
CA ASP A 319 21.62 12.67 45.23
C ASP A 319 21.00 13.72 44.29
N LEU A 320 21.07 13.45 42.98
CA LEU A 320 20.48 14.32 41.96
C LEU A 320 19.28 13.63 41.34
N GLU A 321 18.11 14.21 41.54
CA GLU A 321 16.87 13.76 40.90
C GLU A 321 16.94 13.94 39.37
N PRO A 322 16.04 13.30 38.61
CA PRO A 322 15.95 13.49 37.17
C PRO A 322 15.90 14.99 36.79
N TRP A 323 16.75 15.40 35.84
CA TRP A 323 16.86 16.77 35.34
C TRP A 323 17.38 17.81 36.34
N GLN A 324 17.93 17.35 37.47
CA GLN A 324 18.53 18.24 38.47
C GLN A 324 20.03 18.46 38.20
N SER A 325 20.50 19.66 38.52
CA SER A 325 21.92 20.02 38.49
C SER A 325 22.42 20.51 39.84
N SER A 326 23.73 20.35 40.07
CA SER A 326 24.44 20.93 41.21
C SER A 326 25.73 21.59 40.74
N SER A 327 26.07 22.73 41.34
CA SER A 327 27.26 23.51 41.00
C SER A 327 28.17 23.64 42.21
N ILE A 328 29.45 23.33 42.03
CA ILE A 328 30.46 23.39 43.07
C ILE A 328 31.55 24.40 42.68
N PRO A 329 31.86 25.38 43.55
CA PRO A 329 32.96 26.31 43.30
C PRO A 329 34.31 25.63 43.54
N ILE A 330 35.27 25.89 42.65
CA ILE A 330 36.68 25.51 42.79
C ILE A 330 37.57 26.72 42.51
N ASP A 331 38.71 26.78 43.18
CA ASP A 331 39.74 27.79 42.96
C ASP A 331 40.93 27.14 42.26
N VAL A 332 41.30 27.64 41.08
CA VAL A 332 42.44 27.14 40.31
C VAL A 332 43.46 28.24 40.07
N TYR A 333 44.74 27.90 40.16
CA TYR A 333 45.85 28.81 39.91
C TYR A 333 46.67 28.37 38.72
N VAL A 334 46.93 29.32 37.83
CA VAL A 334 47.77 29.11 36.64
C VAL A 334 49.14 29.75 36.92
N PRO A 335 50.19 28.95 37.16
CA PRO A 335 51.55 29.48 37.34
C PRO A 335 52.04 30.21 36.08
N LEU A 336 53.12 30.98 36.21
CA LEU A 336 53.81 31.54 35.05
C LEU A 336 54.25 30.40 34.14
N THR A 337 53.64 30.32 32.95
CA THR A 337 53.84 29.26 31.97
C THR A 337 53.87 29.85 30.56
N THR A 338 54.55 29.18 29.65
CA THR A 338 54.51 29.48 28.21
C THR A 338 53.44 28.68 27.47
N ALA A 339 52.77 27.74 28.16
CA ALA A 339 51.69 26.93 27.59
C ALA A 339 50.42 27.76 27.41
N ALA A 340 49.84 27.71 26.21
CA ALA A 340 48.60 28.42 25.88
C ALA A 340 47.32 27.70 26.38
N THR A 341 47.44 26.43 26.77
CA THR A 341 46.33 25.59 27.23
C THR A 341 46.78 24.71 28.39
N GLY A 342 45.87 24.48 29.34
CA GLY A 342 46.03 23.50 30.41
C GLY A 342 44.81 22.59 30.49
N THR A 343 44.99 21.42 31.10
CA THR A 343 43.94 20.40 31.20
C THR A 343 43.48 20.20 32.64
N ILE A 344 42.16 20.20 32.80
CA ILE A 344 41.47 19.78 34.02
C ILE A 344 40.63 18.56 33.64
N THR A 345 40.97 17.41 34.20
CA THR A 345 40.22 16.16 34.01
C THR A 345 39.31 15.96 35.21
N ILE A 346 38.01 15.79 34.95
CA ILE A 346 37.01 15.55 35.98
C ILE A 346 36.44 14.16 35.77
N SER A 347 36.66 13.27 36.73
CA SER A 347 36.13 11.91 36.75
C SER A 347 34.97 11.82 37.73
N THR A 348 33.85 11.25 37.29
CA THR A 348 32.64 11.13 38.13
C THR A 348 32.24 9.66 38.27
N THR A 349 31.86 9.24 39.48
CA THR A 349 31.28 7.92 39.77
C THR A 349 29.97 8.09 40.54
N TYR A 350 28.96 7.29 40.22
CA TYR A 350 27.62 7.35 40.82
C TYR A 350 26.93 5.98 40.72
N TYR A 351 25.80 5.81 41.42
CA TYR A 351 24.84 4.70 41.26
C TYR A 351 23.55 5.23 40.61
N ASP A 352 22.95 4.49 39.68
CA ASP A 352 21.80 4.91 38.86
C ASP A 352 20.56 3.99 38.90
#